data_AF-A0A2A2IPG5-F1
#
_entry.id   AF-A0A2A2IPG5-F1
#
_cell.length_a   1.000
_cell.length_b   1.000
_cell.length_c   1.000
_cell.angle_alpha   90.00
_cell.angle_beta   90.00
_cell.angle_gamma   90.00
#
_symmetry.space_group_name_H-M   'P 1'
#
loop_
_entity.id
_entity.type
_entity.pdbx_description
1 polymer ?
#
loop_
_entity_poly.entity_id
_entity_poly.type
_entity_poly.pdbx_seq_one_letter_code
_entity_poly.pdbx_strand_id
1 'polypeptide(L)'
;MYKDKDFASWAAEDFLEAYDDGYEFNEDKIRQLAWGDIGFGEMITQEEGDSGRWERYMTTILKIKDRYFAVGWESGLTECQENYYDGPVYEVKQVKKMVEITEWVGVKADAEHED
;
A
#
# COMPACT_ATOMS: atom_id res chain seq x y z
N MET A 1 4.43 -25.84 -10.43
CA MET A 1 3.58 -24.75 -10.94
C MET A 1 2.83 -24.18 -9.75
N TYR A 2 2.77 -22.86 -9.59
CA TYR A 2 2.06 -22.22 -8.46
C TYR A 2 0.57 -22.61 -8.37
N LYS A 3 -0.03 -23.06 -9.48
CA LYS A 3 -1.44 -23.43 -9.63
C LYS A 3 -1.90 -24.62 -8.77
N ASP A 4 -0.99 -25.51 -8.40
CA ASP A 4 -1.30 -26.71 -7.61
C ASP A 4 -1.03 -26.52 -6.11
N LYS A 5 -0.57 -25.33 -5.71
CA LYS A 5 -0.17 -25.01 -4.34
C LYS A 5 -1.22 -24.15 -3.66
N ASP A 6 -1.40 -24.37 -2.36
CA ASP A 6 -2.12 -23.43 -1.50
C ASP A 6 -1.36 -22.10 -1.46
N PHE A 7 -2.08 -20.98 -1.54
CA PHE A 7 -1.47 -19.65 -1.56
C PHE A 7 -0.61 -19.37 -0.32
N ALA A 8 -1.00 -19.88 0.85
CA ALA A 8 -0.23 -19.75 2.09
C ALA A 8 1.12 -20.48 2.03
N SER A 9 1.30 -21.41 1.08
CA SER A 9 2.55 -22.15 0.85
C SER A 9 3.40 -21.58 -0.29
N TRP A 10 2.95 -20.52 -0.94
CA TRP A 10 3.69 -19.91 -2.03
C TRP A 10 5.02 -19.35 -1.54
N ALA A 11 6.05 -19.53 -2.35
CA ALA A 11 7.29 -18.78 -2.25
C ALA A 11 7.22 -17.50 -3.10
N ALA A 12 8.21 -16.63 -2.96
CA ALA A 12 8.26 -15.38 -3.73
C ALA A 12 8.28 -15.65 -5.24
N GLU A 13 8.97 -16.70 -5.67
CA GLU A 13 9.00 -17.17 -7.06
C GLU A 13 7.62 -17.55 -7.59
N ASP A 14 6.79 -18.21 -6.78
CA ASP A 14 5.45 -18.62 -7.18
C ASP A 14 4.56 -17.39 -7.43
N PHE A 15 4.65 -16.38 -6.56
CA PHE A 15 3.93 -15.12 -6.74
C PHE A 15 4.38 -14.40 -8.02
N LEU A 16 5.70 -14.27 -8.23
CA LEU A 16 6.24 -13.56 -9.39
C LEU A 16 5.88 -14.27 -10.71
N GLU A 17 6.00 -15.60 -10.76
CA GLU A 17 5.58 -16.40 -11.92
C GLU A 17 4.08 -16.22 -12.19
N ALA A 18 3.24 -16.27 -11.15
CA ALA A 18 1.80 -16.04 -11.30
C ALA A 18 1.48 -14.64 -11.85
N TYR A 19 2.10 -13.60 -11.29
CA TYR A 19 1.89 -12.23 -11.75
C TYR A 19 2.33 -12.05 -13.21
N ASP A 20 3.51 -12.54 -13.57
CA ASP A 20 4.06 -12.40 -14.93
C ASP A 20 3.28 -13.22 -15.98
N ASP A 21 2.62 -14.31 -15.55
CA ASP A 21 1.66 -15.09 -16.36
C ASP A 21 0.31 -14.38 -16.57
N GLY A 22 0.07 -13.25 -15.90
CA GLY A 22 -1.23 -12.55 -15.92
C GLY A 22 -2.29 -13.24 -15.07
N TYR A 23 -1.90 -13.93 -13.99
CA TYR A 23 -2.83 -14.57 -13.07
C TYR A 23 -3.78 -13.57 -12.41
N GLU A 24 -5.08 -13.85 -12.46
CA GLU A 24 -6.10 -13.06 -11.75
C GLU A 24 -6.18 -13.50 -10.28
N PHE A 25 -5.83 -12.59 -9.38
CA PHE A 25 -5.94 -12.81 -7.93
C PHE A 25 -7.40 -12.63 -7.50
N ASN A 26 -7.93 -13.62 -6.77
CA ASN A 26 -9.28 -13.54 -6.22
C ASN A 26 -9.30 -12.79 -4.88
N GLU A 27 -10.50 -12.55 -4.37
CA GLU A 27 -10.76 -11.79 -3.15
C GLU A 27 -9.95 -12.29 -1.93
N ASP A 28 -9.90 -13.60 -1.70
CA ASP A 28 -9.14 -14.19 -0.58
C ASP A 28 -7.63 -13.93 -0.67
N LYS A 29 -7.08 -13.92 -1.90
CA LYS A 29 -5.67 -13.62 -2.13
C LYS A 29 -5.41 -12.13 -2.01
N ILE A 30 -6.28 -11.29 -2.56
CA ILE A 30 -6.20 -9.83 -2.42
C ILE A 30 -6.30 -9.46 -0.95
N ARG A 31 -7.16 -10.10 -0.16
CA ARG A 31 -7.24 -9.91 1.29
C ARG A 31 -5.92 -10.21 1.99
N GLN A 32 -5.31 -11.37 1.72
CA GLN A 32 -4.01 -11.73 2.31
C GLN A 32 -2.92 -10.73 1.92
N LEU A 33 -2.88 -10.32 0.65
CA LEU A 33 -1.94 -9.32 0.14
C LEU A 33 -2.18 -7.93 0.77
N ALA A 34 -3.44 -7.50 0.90
CA ALA A 34 -3.84 -6.22 1.47
C ALA A 34 -3.37 -6.07 2.93
N TRP A 35 -3.46 -7.15 3.71
CA TRP A 35 -3.00 -7.20 5.10
C TRP A 35 -1.53 -7.62 5.24
N GLY A 36 -0.83 -7.90 4.14
CA GLY A 36 0.56 -8.37 4.16
C GLY A 36 0.73 -9.68 4.93
N ASP A 37 -0.34 -10.45 5.11
CA ASP A 37 -0.36 -11.75 5.77
C ASP A 37 0.14 -12.81 4.77
N ILE A 38 1.40 -12.66 4.36
CA ILE A 38 2.07 -13.49 3.36
C ILE A 38 3.45 -13.91 3.86
N GLY A 39 3.80 -15.18 3.66
CA GLY A 39 5.10 -15.73 4.05
C GLY A 39 6.25 -15.44 3.08
N PHE A 40 5.99 -14.70 2.00
CA PHE A 40 6.89 -14.57 0.85
C PHE A 40 7.23 -13.12 0.44
N GLY A 41 6.90 -12.15 1.29
CA GLY A 41 7.15 -10.73 1.03
C GLY A 41 7.14 -9.91 2.32
N GLU A 42 7.36 -8.61 2.15
CA GLU A 42 7.35 -7.62 3.22
C GLU A 42 6.32 -6.54 2.89
N MET A 43 5.43 -6.20 3.83
CA MET A 43 4.62 -4.99 3.71
C MET A 43 5.49 -3.78 4.01
N ILE A 44 5.61 -2.88 3.03
CA ILE A 44 6.39 -1.64 3.16
C ILE A 44 5.55 -0.53 3.77
N THR A 45 4.32 -0.38 3.30
CA THR A 45 3.39 0.62 3.81
C THR A 45 1.97 0.29 3.41
N GLN A 46 1.02 0.95 4.07
CA GLN A 46 -0.37 0.99 3.68
C GLN A 46 -0.77 2.46 3.65
N GLU A 47 -1.23 2.89 2.49
CA GLU A 47 -1.56 4.28 2.20
C GLU A 47 -3.07 4.43 2.11
N GLU A 48 -3.58 5.46 2.79
CA GLU A 48 -4.97 5.89 2.69
C GLU A 48 -5.13 6.79 1.46
N GLY A 49 -6.08 6.43 0.60
CA GLY A 49 -6.53 7.22 -0.53
C GLY A 49 -7.77 8.04 -0.19
N ASP A 50 -8.51 8.39 -1.24
CA ASP A 50 -9.75 9.15 -1.11
C ASP A 50 -10.78 8.39 -0.28
N SER A 51 -11.57 9.14 0.49
CA SER A 51 -12.72 8.60 1.21
C SER A 51 -13.99 8.80 0.40
N GLY A 52 -14.68 7.70 0.13
CA GLY A 52 -16.05 7.71 -0.33
C GLY A 52 -17.03 8.01 0.82
N ARG A 53 -18.32 7.76 0.58
CA ARG A 53 -19.35 7.90 1.62
C ARG A 53 -19.34 6.73 2.62
N TRP A 54 -18.86 5.57 2.19
CA TRP A 54 -18.98 4.31 2.92
C TRP A 54 -17.66 3.57 3.03
N GLU A 55 -16.84 3.60 1.98
CA GLU A 55 -15.48 3.09 2.06
C GLU A 55 -14.39 4.18 1.94
N ARG A 56 -13.18 3.79 2.35
CA ARG A 56 -11.93 4.48 2.04
C ARG A 56 -11.11 3.60 1.12
N TYR A 57 -10.60 4.18 0.03
CA TYR A 57 -9.66 3.50 -0.84
C TYR A 57 -8.33 3.32 -0.11
N MET A 58 -7.80 2.12 -0.12
CA MET A 58 -6.55 1.75 0.53
C MET A 58 -5.60 1.17 -0.50
N THR A 59 -4.30 1.45 -0.35
CA THR A 59 -3.26 0.82 -1.16
C THR A 59 -2.19 0.24 -0.25
N THR A 60 -1.98 -1.07 -0.33
CA THR A 60 -0.87 -1.73 0.36
C THR A 60 0.30 -1.88 -0.60
N ILE A 61 1.49 -1.43 -0.19
CA ILE A 61 2.73 -1.61 -0.94
C ILE A 61 3.50 -2.79 -0.35
N LEU A 62 3.74 -3.80 -1.17
CA LEU A 62 4.51 -4.99 -0.84
C LEU A 62 5.86 -4.97 -1.56
N LYS A 63 6.88 -5.51 -0.92
CA LYS A 63 8.16 -5.86 -1.54
C LYS A 63 8.27 -7.37 -1.61
N ILE A 64 8.45 -7.90 -2.81
CA ILE A 64 8.62 -9.33 -3.06
C ILE A 64 9.92 -9.48 -3.85
N LYS A 65 10.95 -9.96 -3.15
CA LYS A 65 12.36 -9.91 -3.60
C LYS A 65 12.80 -8.48 -3.97
N ASP A 66 13.08 -8.25 -5.24
CA ASP A 66 13.59 -7.00 -5.82
C ASP A 66 12.50 -6.17 -6.53
N ARG A 67 11.25 -6.65 -6.53
CA ARG A 67 10.09 -5.97 -7.14
C ARG A 67 9.14 -5.44 -6.06
N TYR A 68 8.41 -4.40 -6.43
CA TYR A 68 7.41 -3.76 -5.56
C TYR A 68 6.03 -3.87 -6.20
N PHE A 69 5.01 -4.12 -5.40
CA PHE A 69 3.64 -4.30 -5.86
C PHE A 69 2.70 -3.45 -5.03
N ALA A 70 1.71 -2.85 -5.69
CA ALA A 70 0.60 -2.16 -5.08
C ALA A 70 -0.64 -3.05 -5.15
N VAL A 71 -1.38 -3.09 -4.03
CA VAL A 71 -2.62 -3.87 -3.88
C VAL A 71 -3.70 -2.90 -3.45
N GLY A 72 -4.66 -2.66 -4.34
CA GLY A 72 -5.84 -1.85 -4.04
C GLY A 72 -6.89 -2.66 -3.28
N TRP A 73 -7.51 -2.05 -2.27
CA TRP A 73 -8.66 -2.58 -1.55
C TRP A 73 -9.45 -1.44 -0.92
N GLU A 74 -10.65 -1.71 -0.44
CA GLU A 74 -11.51 -0.70 0.18
C GLU A 74 -11.79 -1.06 1.63
N SER A 75 -11.51 -0.13 2.54
CA SER A 75 -11.82 -0.30 3.97
C SER A 75 -13.19 0.28 4.27
N GLY A 76 -14.07 -0.49 4.91
CA GLY A 76 -15.33 0.02 5.43
C GLY A 76 -15.10 1.12 6.47
N LEU A 77 -15.80 2.24 6.35
CA LEU A 77 -15.67 3.39 7.27
C LEU A 77 -16.54 3.30 8.52
N THR A 78 -17.44 2.32 8.58
CA THR A 78 -18.33 2.11 9.74
C THR A 78 -18.24 0.67 10.20
N GLU A 79 -18.53 0.42 11.49
CA GLU A 79 -18.51 -0.93 12.08
C GLU A 79 -19.47 -1.93 11.39
N CYS A 80 -20.44 -1.44 10.61
CA CYS A 80 -21.39 -2.26 9.86
C CYS A 80 -21.03 -2.41 8.37
N GLN A 81 -19.90 -1.86 7.89
CA GLN A 81 -19.46 -1.99 6.50
C GLN A 81 -18.24 -2.90 6.43
N GLU A 82 -18.30 -3.87 5.54
CA GLU A 82 -17.19 -4.79 5.28
C GLU A 82 -16.09 -4.11 4.45
N ASN A 83 -14.91 -4.72 4.44
CA ASN A 83 -13.86 -4.34 3.51
C ASN A 83 -14.06 -5.07 2.19
N TYR A 84 -13.76 -4.43 1.07
CA TYR A 84 -13.82 -5.03 -0.26
C TYR A 84 -12.43 -5.31 -0.80
N TYR A 85 -12.22 -6.52 -1.31
CA TYR A 85 -10.93 -6.99 -1.80
C TYR A 85 -11.00 -7.40 -3.29
N ASP A 86 -11.53 -6.53 -4.13
CA ASP A 86 -11.64 -6.71 -5.59
C ASP A 86 -10.73 -5.76 -6.38
N GLY A 87 -9.89 -5.00 -5.67
CA GLY A 87 -8.99 -4.02 -6.25
C GLY A 87 -7.80 -4.66 -7.01
N PRO A 88 -7.08 -3.84 -7.79
CA PRO A 88 -6.02 -4.32 -8.66
C PRO A 88 -4.75 -4.68 -7.89
N VAL A 89 -4.02 -5.67 -8.41
CA VAL A 89 -2.62 -5.93 -8.05
C VAL A 89 -1.74 -5.52 -9.22
N TYR A 90 -0.79 -4.61 -9.01
CA TYR A 90 0.09 -4.15 -10.08
C TYR A 90 1.50 -3.80 -9.59
N GLU A 91 2.49 -3.99 -10.45
CA GLU A 91 3.88 -3.66 -10.16
C GLU A 91 4.10 -2.15 -10.12
N VAL A 92 4.88 -1.69 -9.15
CA VAL A 92 5.26 -0.29 -8.94
C VAL A 92 6.77 -0.15 -8.77
N LYS A 93 7.27 1.08 -8.83
CA LYS A 93 8.69 1.40 -8.58
C LYS A 93 8.79 2.47 -7.51
N GLN A 94 9.71 2.28 -6.57
CA GLN A 94 10.02 3.31 -5.57
C GLN A 94 10.75 4.48 -6.24
N VAL A 95 10.20 5.69 -6.11
CA VAL A 95 10.83 6.93 -6.59
C VAL A 95 11.02 7.88 -5.42
N LYS A 96 12.27 8.27 -5.14
CA LYS A 96 12.59 9.28 -4.12
C LYS A 96 12.66 10.66 -4.78
N LYS A 97 11.86 11.61 -4.29
CA LYS A 97 11.86 13.02 -4.73
C LYS A 97 12.29 13.91 -3.55
N MET A 98 13.12 14.90 -3.83
CA MET A 98 13.48 15.96 -2.87
C MET A 98 12.71 17.22 -3.26
N VAL A 99 12.15 17.94 -2.28
CA VAL A 99 11.44 19.21 -2.47
C VAL A 99 12.16 20.30 -1.68
N GLU A 100 12.42 21.44 -2.31
CA GLU A 100 12.92 22.64 -1.65
C GLU A 100 11.75 23.35 -0.96
N ILE A 101 11.87 23.59 0.35
CA ILE A 101 10.84 24.25 1.17
C ILE A 101 11.39 25.60 1.64
N THR A 102 10.72 26.68 1.26
CA THR A 102 11.02 28.04 1.73
C THR A 102 9.95 28.47 2.73
N GLU A 103 10.36 28.74 3.97
CA GLU A 103 9.48 29.20 5.05
C GLU A 103 9.89 30.61 5.51
N TRP A 104 8.90 31.45 5.80
CA TRP A 104 9.11 32.78 6.39
C TRP A 104 8.71 32.74 7.87
N VAL A 105 9.67 32.96 8.75
CA VAL A 105 9.45 32.99 10.21
C VAL A 105 9.38 34.43 10.70
N GLY A 106 8.50 34.71 11.67
CA GLY A 106 8.33 36.04 12.24
C GLY A 106 9.57 36.46 13.02
N VAL A 107 10.09 37.66 12.72
CA VAL A 107 11.18 38.26 13.49
C VAL A 107 10.57 38.87 14.75
N LYS A 108 10.94 38.37 15.94
CA LYS A 108 10.65 39.09 17.19
C LYS A 108 11.47 40.38 17.17
N ALA A 109 10.80 41.52 17.19
CA ALA A 109 11.45 42.78 17.50
C ALA A 109 11.73 42.79 19.01
N ASP A 110 13.01 42.76 19.39
CA ASP A 110 13.39 43.08 20.76
C ASP A 110 13.04 44.55 20.98
N ALA A 111 12.03 44.80 21.82
CA ALA A 111 11.65 46.13 22.24
C ALA A 111 12.71 46.65 23.21
N GLU A 112 13.77 47.25 22.69
CA GLU A 112 14.56 48.22 23.43
C GLU A 112 13.71 49.49 23.60
N HIS A 113 12.98 49.57 24.70
CA HIS A 113 12.57 50.85 25.28
C HIS A 113 13.77 51.41 26.04
N GLU A 114 14.52 52.33 25.42
CA GLU A 114 15.36 53.29 26.14
C GLU A 114 14.49 54.49 26.57
N ASP A 115 14.48 54.68 27.89
CA ASP A 115 14.14 55.83 28.75
C ASP A 115 12.78 56.57 28.65
#